data_AF-A0A923Y489-F1
#
_entry.id   AF-A0A923Y489-F1
#
_cell.length_a   1.000
_cell.length_b   1.000
_cell.length_c   1.000
_cell.angle_alpha   90.00
_cell.angle_beta   90.00
_cell.angle_gamma   90.00
#
_symmetry.space_group_name_H-M   'P 1'
#
loop_
_entity.id
_entity.type
_entity.pdbx_description
1 polymer ?
#
loop_
_entity_poly.entity_id
_entity_poly.type
_entity_poly.pdbx_seq_one_letter_code
_entity_poly.pdbx_strand_id
1 'polypeptide(L)'
;RQAEALGIRTVISLRQTVDDGPLAAGTRLVLHRVPMKSRCVAELGGSKIVQALQLLFRGLESGPVLVHCHHGADRTGLIVALYRMVAQGWSRDAAAAELVAGGYGFHPIWANIPRYLHTVDLAKLEQRIAA
;
A
#
# COMPACT_ATOMS: atom_id res chain seq x y z
N ARG A 1 -13.49 3.22 14.19
CA ARG A 1 -13.60 2.94 15.65
C ARG A 1 -12.55 1.95 16.15
N GLN A 2 -12.50 0.69 15.68
CA GLN A 2 -11.45 -0.25 16.11
C GLN A 2 -10.02 0.22 15.76
N ALA A 3 -9.79 0.76 14.55
CA ALA A 3 -8.49 1.30 14.17
C ALA A 3 -7.99 2.38 15.15
N GLU A 4 -8.87 3.30 15.53
CA GLU A 4 -8.56 4.35 16.51
C GLU A 4 -8.25 3.77 17.90
N ALA A 5 -8.96 2.72 18.32
CA ALA A 5 -8.67 2.02 19.58
C ALA A 5 -7.29 1.32 19.57
N LEU A 6 -6.76 0.96 18.39
CA LEU A 6 -5.40 0.45 18.21
C LEU A 6 -4.36 1.57 18.11
N GLY A 7 -4.74 2.83 18.32
CA GLY A 7 -3.85 3.99 18.22
C GLY A 7 -3.50 4.39 16.79
N ILE A 8 -4.16 3.82 15.78
CA ILE A 8 -3.97 4.22 14.37
C ILE A 8 -4.52 5.63 14.20
N ARG A 9 -3.72 6.48 13.54
CA ARG A 9 -4.08 7.87 13.26
C ARG A 9 -4.38 8.11 11.78
N THR A 10 -3.68 7.41 10.90
CA THR A 10 -3.77 7.58 9.45
C THR A 10 -4.24 6.29 8.79
N VAL A 11 -5.20 6.39 7.88
CA VAL A 11 -5.69 5.27 7.08
C VAL A 11 -5.55 5.59 5.60
N ILE A 12 -4.90 4.69 4.86
CA ILE A 12 -4.71 4.78 3.41
C ILE A 12 -5.57 3.71 2.75
N SER A 13 -6.65 4.15 2.09
CA SER A 13 -7.57 3.29 1.36
C SER A 13 -7.18 3.20 -0.11
N LEU A 14 -6.96 1.97 -0.57
CA LEU A 14 -6.62 1.63 -1.97
C LEU A 14 -7.86 1.20 -2.79
N ARG A 15 -9.07 1.36 -2.21
CA ARG A 15 -10.33 0.97 -2.86
C ARG A 15 -10.66 1.93 -4.00
N GLN A 16 -11.12 1.37 -5.13
CA GLN A 16 -11.39 2.16 -6.34
C GLN A 16 -12.70 2.92 -6.30
N THR A 17 -13.75 2.29 -5.77
CA THR A 17 -15.13 2.76 -5.90
C THR A 17 -15.75 3.10 -4.56
N VAL A 18 -15.38 2.38 -3.50
CA VAL A 18 -15.93 2.61 -2.16
C VAL A 18 -15.17 3.74 -1.47
N ASP A 19 -15.92 4.65 -0.85
CA ASP A 19 -15.42 5.71 0.01
C ASP A 19 -15.51 5.28 1.49
N ASP A 20 -14.42 5.48 2.23
CA ASP A 20 -14.33 5.17 3.66
C ASP A 20 -14.82 6.32 4.56
N GLY A 21 -15.09 7.51 4.01
CA GLY A 21 -15.55 8.68 4.77
C GLY A 21 -16.65 8.39 5.79
N PRO A 22 -17.75 7.71 5.41
CA PRO A 22 -18.82 7.35 6.35
C PRO A 22 -18.36 6.45 7.52
N LEU A 23 -17.35 5.59 7.32
CA LEU A 23 -16.82 4.69 8.35
C LEU A 23 -15.93 5.42 9.37
N ALA A 24 -15.31 6.52 8.97
CA ALA A 24 -14.48 7.36 9.83
C ALA A 24 -15.26 8.51 10.48
N ALA A 25 -16.53 8.70 10.13
CA ALA A 25 -17.37 9.72 10.74
C ALA A 25 -17.37 9.59 12.28
N GLY A 26 -17.07 10.70 12.97
CA GLY A 26 -16.97 10.73 14.43
C GLY A 26 -15.68 10.13 15.02
N THR A 27 -14.69 9.80 14.20
CA THR A 27 -13.33 9.40 14.66
C THR A 27 -12.31 10.50 14.40
N ARG A 28 -11.14 10.41 15.01
CA ARG A 28 -9.99 11.29 14.76
C ARG A 28 -9.07 10.80 13.64
N LEU A 29 -9.53 9.81 12.86
CA LEU A 29 -8.74 9.21 11.79
C LEU A 29 -8.58 10.18 10.62
N VAL A 30 -7.35 10.30 10.13
CA VAL A 30 -7.06 10.98 8.87
C VAL A 30 -7.16 9.95 7.74
N LEU A 31 -8.15 10.13 6.88
CA LEU A 31 -8.36 9.25 5.72
C LEU A 31 -7.69 9.82 4.47
N HIS A 32 -6.86 8.99 3.84
CA HIS A 32 -6.36 9.23 2.49
C HIS A 32 -6.86 8.14 1.54
N ARG A 33 -7.37 8.56 0.38
CA ARG A 33 -7.84 7.65 -0.66
C ARG A 33 -6.93 7.69 -1.87
N VAL A 34 -6.33 6.55 -2.19
CA VAL A 34 -5.45 6.36 -3.35
C VAL A 34 -6.03 5.21 -4.19
N PRO A 35 -7.01 5.46 -5.06
CA PRO A 35 -7.69 4.40 -5.79
C PRO A 35 -6.73 3.67 -6.74
N MET A 36 -6.66 2.34 -6.63
CA MET A 36 -5.74 1.52 -7.44
C MET A 36 -6.44 0.31 -8.10
N LYS A 37 -6.04 0.01 -9.34
CA LYS A 37 -6.48 -1.15 -10.12
C LYS A 37 -5.50 -2.31 -9.99
N SER A 38 -5.94 -3.45 -9.44
CA SER A 38 -5.09 -4.66 -9.36
C SER A 38 -4.57 -5.08 -10.74
N ARG A 39 -5.41 -4.96 -11.79
CA ARG A 39 -5.03 -5.28 -13.18
C ARG A 39 -3.98 -4.36 -13.81
N CYS A 40 -3.74 -3.18 -13.25
CA CYS A 40 -2.84 -2.17 -13.83
C CYS A 40 -2.20 -1.32 -12.72
N VAL A 41 -1.32 -1.94 -11.93
CA VAL A 41 -0.69 -1.26 -10.79
C VAL A 41 0.40 -0.25 -11.19
N ALA A 42 1.02 -0.44 -12.37
CA ALA A 42 2.01 0.45 -12.93
C ALA A 42 1.42 1.56 -13.82
N GLU A 43 0.09 1.73 -13.82
CA GLU A 43 -0.61 2.79 -14.56
C GLU A 43 0.03 4.16 -14.28
N LEU A 44 0.16 4.99 -15.32
CA LEU A 44 0.79 6.33 -15.23
C LEU A 44 2.17 6.31 -14.55
N GLY A 45 2.99 5.29 -14.86
CA GLY A 45 4.31 5.13 -14.29
C GLY A 45 4.29 4.87 -12.77
N GLY A 46 3.22 4.28 -12.24
CA GLY A 46 3.09 3.98 -10.82
C GLY A 46 2.89 5.22 -9.94
N SER A 47 2.34 6.32 -10.47
CA SER A 47 2.09 7.54 -9.68
C SER A 47 1.26 7.29 -8.42
N LYS A 48 0.28 6.37 -8.49
CA LYS A 48 -0.52 5.95 -7.33
C LYS A 48 0.28 5.18 -6.28
N ILE A 49 1.26 4.37 -6.72
CA ILE A 49 2.19 3.68 -5.82
C ILE A 49 3.02 4.71 -5.05
N VAL A 50 3.60 5.67 -5.78
CA VAL A 50 4.38 6.75 -5.16
C VAL A 50 3.54 7.54 -4.17
N GLN A 51 2.34 7.96 -4.56
CA GLN A 51 1.42 8.68 -3.69
C GLN A 51 1.10 7.89 -2.40
N ALA A 52 0.82 6.59 -2.52
CA ALA A 52 0.55 5.74 -1.36
C ALA A 52 1.76 5.61 -0.43
N LEU A 53 2.96 5.43 -0.99
CA LEU A 53 4.20 5.34 -0.20
C LEU A 53 4.56 6.66 0.48
N GLN A 54 4.42 7.80 -0.22
CA GLN A 54 4.62 9.13 0.38
C GLN A 54 3.68 9.36 1.58
N LEU A 55 2.39 9.03 1.42
CA LEU A 55 1.42 9.14 2.50
C LEU A 55 1.73 8.18 3.65
N LEU A 56 2.21 6.97 3.34
CA LEU A 56 2.62 5.99 4.34
C LEU A 56 3.78 6.54 5.16
N PHE A 57 4.87 6.99 4.52
CA PHE A 57 6.04 7.52 5.22
C PHE A 57 5.72 8.76 6.05
N ARG A 58 5.00 9.75 5.49
CA ARG A 58 4.55 10.93 6.24
C ARG A 58 3.61 10.55 7.39
N GLY A 59 2.73 9.58 7.17
CA GLY A 59 1.82 9.09 8.20
C GLY A 59 2.56 8.47 9.38
N LEU A 60 3.63 7.71 9.11
CA LEU A 60 4.45 7.08 10.14
C LEU A 60 5.14 8.09 11.07
N GLU A 61 5.42 9.31 10.61
CA GLU A 61 5.93 10.40 11.45
C GLU A 61 4.92 10.84 12.52
N SER A 62 3.62 10.62 12.26
CA SER A 62 2.51 11.02 13.14
C SER A 62 1.92 9.86 13.98
N GLY A 63 2.40 8.63 13.74
CA GLY A 63 1.97 7.42 14.46
C GLY A 63 1.66 6.24 13.54
N PRO A 64 1.03 5.17 14.07
CA PRO A 64 0.69 3.97 13.30
C PRO A 64 -0.23 4.27 12.11
N VAL A 65 0.08 3.66 10.96
CA VAL A 65 -0.66 3.80 9.71
C VAL A 65 -1.32 2.48 9.33
N LEU A 66 -2.59 2.53 8.94
CA LEU A 66 -3.31 1.41 8.35
C LEU A 66 -3.39 1.56 6.84
N VAL A 67 -2.96 0.55 6.09
CA VAL A 67 -3.15 0.48 4.63
C VAL A 67 -4.10 -0.66 4.32
N HIS A 68 -5.16 -0.40 3.54
CA HIS A 68 -6.08 -1.46 3.13
C HIS A 68 -6.60 -1.29 1.70
N CYS A 69 -7.12 -2.38 1.12
CA CYS A 69 -7.82 -2.36 -0.14
C CYS A 69 -9.23 -2.96 0.05
N HIS A 70 -9.71 -3.77 -0.89
CA HIS A 70 -10.99 -4.45 -0.73
C HIS A 70 -10.85 -5.75 0.10
N HIS A 71 -9.92 -6.63 -0.27
CA HIS A 71 -9.65 -7.88 0.44
C HIS A 71 -8.43 -7.83 1.36
N GLY A 72 -7.70 -6.71 1.40
CA GLY A 72 -6.44 -6.61 2.15
C GLY A 72 -5.27 -7.42 1.58
N ALA A 73 -5.45 -8.10 0.43
CA ALA A 73 -4.45 -8.99 -0.15
C ALA A 73 -3.59 -8.30 -1.24
N ASP A 74 -4.16 -7.99 -2.41
CA ASP A 74 -3.34 -7.74 -3.61
C ASP A 74 -2.69 -6.35 -3.64
N ARG A 75 -3.50 -5.28 -3.60
CA ARG A 75 -3.00 -3.89 -3.65
C ARG A 75 -2.34 -3.49 -2.33
N THR A 76 -2.89 -3.98 -1.23
CA THR A 76 -2.27 -3.81 0.09
C THR A 76 -0.92 -4.51 0.12
N GLY A 77 -0.86 -5.78 -0.29
CA GLY A 77 0.39 -6.54 -0.39
C GLY A 77 1.42 -5.86 -1.27
N LEU A 78 1.03 -5.28 -2.41
CA LEU A 78 1.94 -4.50 -3.25
C LEU A 78 2.58 -3.33 -2.49
N ILE A 79 1.79 -2.50 -1.81
CA ILE A 79 2.32 -1.34 -1.06
C ILE A 79 3.19 -1.80 0.11
N VAL A 80 2.77 -2.85 0.83
CA VAL A 80 3.54 -3.42 1.94
C VAL A 80 4.87 -4.00 1.44
N ALA A 81 4.86 -4.78 0.35
CA ALA A 81 6.06 -5.37 -0.24
C ALA A 81 7.06 -4.29 -0.70
N LEU A 82 6.58 -3.21 -1.33
CA LEU A 82 7.44 -2.08 -1.69
C LEU A 82 8.00 -1.35 -0.47
N TYR A 83 7.19 -1.21 0.60
CA TYR A 83 7.69 -0.70 1.88
C TYR A 83 8.77 -1.61 2.48
N ARG A 84 8.61 -2.94 2.45
CA ARG A 84 9.66 -3.90 2.88
C ARG A 84 10.97 -3.66 2.15
N MET A 85 10.89 -3.49 0.83
CA MET A 85 12.07 -3.32 -0.01
C MET A 85 12.76 -1.97 0.24
N VAL A 86 11.99 -0.87 0.24
CA VAL A 86 12.53 0.49 0.35
C VAL A 86 12.95 0.84 1.78
N ALA A 87 12.10 0.55 2.77
CA ALA A 87 12.33 0.98 4.15
C ALA A 87 13.11 -0.05 4.97
N GLN A 88 12.97 -1.34 4.64
CA GLN A 88 13.54 -2.43 5.45
C GLN A 88 14.62 -3.23 4.72
N GLY A 89 14.96 -2.84 3.48
CA GLY A 89 16.03 -3.46 2.70
C GLY A 89 15.74 -4.92 2.31
N TRP A 90 14.48 -5.35 2.29
CA TRP A 90 14.16 -6.71 1.89
C TRP A 90 14.50 -6.96 0.42
N SER A 91 14.95 -8.17 0.11
CA SER A 91 15.12 -8.60 -1.28
C SER A 91 13.78 -8.65 -2.01
N ARG A 92 13.84 -8.51 -3.34
CA ARG A 92 12.66 -8.64 -4.22
C ARG A 92 11.94 -9.98 -3.99
N ASP A 93 12.70 -11.07 -3.87
CA ASP A 93 12.17 -12.42 -3.68
C ASP A 93 11.49 -12.57 -2.32
N ALA A 94 12.08 -12.02 -1.24
CA ALA A 94 11.48 -12.09 0.09
C ALA A 94 10.16 -11.29 0.15
N ALA A 95 10.14 -10.09 -0.42
CA ALA A 95 8.94 -9.26 -0.46
C ALA A 95 7.83 -9.88 -1.34
N ALA A 96 8.20 -10.47 -2.48
CA ALA A 96 7.26 -11.19 -3.34
C ALA A 96 6.73 -12.47 -2.66
N ALA A 97 7.57 -13.18 -1.91
CA ALA A 97 7.17 -14.37 -1.15
C ALA A 97 6.18 -14.02 -0.02
N GLU A 98 6.40 -12.94 0.73
CA GLU A 98 5.42 -12.46 1.72
C GLU A 98 4.09 -12.12 1.05
N LEU A 99 4.13 -11.41 -0.08
CA LEU A 99 2.93 -11.04 -0.83
C LEU A 99 2.13 -12.26 -1.30
N VAL A 100 2.80 -13.27 -1.88
CA VAL A 100 2.14 -14.42 -2.52
C VAL A 100 1.80 -15.53 -1.52
N ALA A 101 2.71 -15.81 -0.57
CA ALA A 101 2.68 -16.98 0.30
C ALA A 101 2.57 -16.64 1.80
N GLY A 102 2.47 -15.36 2.18
CA GLY A 102 2.36 -14.93 3.58
C GLY A 102 1.01 -15.19 4.26
N GLY A 103 0.09 -15.94 3.63
CA GLY A 103 -1.21 -16.29 4.20
C GLY A 103 -2.30 -15.21 4.04
N TYR A 104 -2.05 -14.16 3.27
CA TYR A 104 -2.97 -13.03 3.08
C TYR A 104 -4.03 -13.24 1.98
N GLY A 105 -4.02 -14.39 1.30
CA GLY A 105 -4.99 -14.70 0.25
C GLY A 105 -4.78 -13.93 -1.05
N PHE A 106 -3.52 -13.78 -1.48
CA PHE A 106 -3.20 -13.16 -2.78
C PHE A 106 -3.89 -13.89 -3.94
N HIS A 107 -4.53 -13.14 -4.84
CA HIS A 107 -5.21 -13.72 -5.99
C HIS A 107 -4.22 -13.95 -7.13
N PRO A 108 -3.93 -15.21 -7.54
CA PRO A 108 -2.88 -15.51 -8.52
C PRO A 108 -3.10 -14.90 -9.90
N ILE A 109 -4.34 -14.54 -10.24
CA ILE A 109 -4.69 -13.83 -11.48
C ILE A 109 -3.94 -12.50 -11.64
N TRP A 110 -3.51 -11.88 -10.53
CA TRP A 110 -2.76 -10.63 -10.53
C TRP A 110 -1.25 -10.83 -10.65
N ALA A 111 -0.79 -11.75 -11.51
CA ALA A 111 0.62 -12.01 -11.76
C ALA A 111 1.44 -10.77 -12.16
N ASN A 112 0.77 -9.71 -12.62
CA ASN A 112 1.38 -8.41 -12.89
C ASN A 112 1.97 -7.74 -11.63
N ILE A 113 1.43 -8.02 -10.43
CA ILE A 113 1.90 -7.45 -9.16
C ILE A 113 3.27 -8.00 -8.74
N PRO A 114 3.49 -9.32 -8.58
CA PRO A 114 4.81 -9.84 -8.28
C PRO A 114 5.79 -9.53 -9.42
N ARG A 115 5.37 -9.59 -10.69
CA ARG A 115 6.21 -9.15 -11.81
C ARG A 115 6.68 -7.71 -11.64
N TYR A 116 5.79 -6.81 -11.23
CA TYR A 116 6.17 -5.41 -10.98
C TYR A 116 7.21 -5.28 -9.86
N LEU A 117 7.08 -6.05 -8.76
CA LEU A 117 8.09 -6.07 -7.68
C LEU A 117 9.47 -6.48 -8.18
N HIS A 118 9.56 -7.38 -9.16
CA HIS A 118 10.84 -7.76 -9.76
C HIS A 118 11.41 -6.73 -10.74
N THR A 119 10.55 -5.98 -11.43
CA THR A 119 10.98 -5.07 -12.51
C THR A 119 11.07 -3.60 -12.10
N VAL A 120 10.48 -3.19 -10.99
CA VAL A 120 10.47 -1.78 -10.56
C VAL A 120 11.90 -1.27 -10.32
N ASP A 121 12.21 -0.09 -10.85
CA ASP A 121 13.45 0.64 -10.54
C ASP A 121 13.32 1.26 -9.15
N LEU A 122 14.04 0.69 -8.17
CA LEU A 122 13.94 1.09 -6.77
C LEU A 122 14.61 2.44 -6.52
N ALA A 123 15.75 2.72 -7.16
CA ALA A 123 16.43 4.00 -7.02
C ALA A 123 15.54 5.14 -7.53
N LYS A 124 14.90 4.95 -8.70
CA LYS A 124 13.94 5.92 -9.22
C LYS A 124 12.69 6.03 -8.36
N LEU A 125 12.22 4.93 -7.77
CA LEU A 125 11.07 4.93 -6.87
C LEU A 125 11.37 5.74 -5.61
N GLU A 126 12.52 5.50 -4.97
CA GLU A 126 13.00 6.22 -3.78
C GLU A 126 13.13 7.73 -4.03
N GLN A 127 13.74 8.11 -5.15
CA GLN A 127 13.83 9.53 -5.55
C GLN A 127 12.45 10.19 -5.66
N ARG A 128 11.48 9.47 -6.23
CA ARG A 128 10.10 9.99 -6.38
C ARG A 128 9.32 10.05 -5.07
N ILE A 129 9.64 9.19 -4.11
CA ILE A 129 9.06 9.23 -2.78
C ILE A 129 9.61 10.40 -1.98
N ALA A 130 10.90 10.71 -2.15
CA ALA A 130 11.58 11.82 -1.47
C ALA A 130 11.26 13.20 -2.05
N ALA A 131 10.79 13.27 -3.30
CA ALA A 131 10.33 14.50 -3.96
C ALA A 131 8.98 14.99 -3.41
#